data_AF-A0A0R0L3T8-F1
#
_entry.id   AF-A0A0R0L3T8-F1
#
_cell.length_a   1.000
_cell.length_b   1.000
_cell.length_c   1.000
_cell.angle_alpha   90.00
_cell.angle_beta   90.00
_cell.angle_gamma   90.00
#
_symmetry.space_group_name_H-M   'P 1'
#
loop_
_entity.id
_entity.type
_entity.pdbx_description
1 polymer ?
#
loop_
_entity_poly.entity_id
_entity_poly.type
_entity_poly.pdbx_seq_one_letter_code
_entity_poly.pdbx_strand_id
1 'polypeptide(L)' 'MNTQNVAIELDCKQLVDALCHTSLNYFKLGSIVTIYKTLLSICQIVMVYFIRRQTNQVIFVLAFKFHTI' A
#
# COMPACT_ATOMS: atom_id res chain seq x y z
N MET A 1 -3.54 -19.33 4.11
CA MET A 1 -4.45 -18.47 4.91
C MET A 1 -5.37 -17.77 3.93
N ASN A 2 -6.67 -18.06 3.97
CA ASN A 2 -7.65 -17.43 3.08
C ASN A 2 -8.01 -16.06 3.69
N THR A 3 -7.22 -15.03 3.41
CA THR A 3 -7.54 -13.66 3.84
C THR A 3 -8.66 -13.14 2.95
N GLN A 4 -9.90 -13.41 3.38
CA GLN A 4 -11.09 -13.11 2.58
C GLN A 4 -11.22 -11.60 2.34
N ASN A 5 -10.93 -10.77 3.35
CA ASN A 5 -11.01 -9.32 3.25
C ASN A 5 -9.73 -8.68 3.83
N VAL A 6 -9.04 -7.87 3.03
CA VAL A 6 -7.85 -7.11 3.44
C VAL A 6 -8.12 -5.63 3.25
N ALA A 7 -7.96 -4.86 4.33
CA ALA A 7 -7.89 -3.40 4.26
C ALA A 7 -6.42 -2.97 4.30
N ILE A 8 -6.02 -2.13 3.35
CA ILE A 8 -4.68 -1.56 3.26
C ILE A 8 -4.80 -0.07 3.52
N GLU A 9 -4.22 0.37 4.63
CA GLU A 9 -4.23 1.78 5.02
C GLU A 9 -2.84 2.38 4.81
N LEU A 10 -2.78 3.45 4.02
CA LEU A 10 -1.52 4.08 3.62
C LEU A 10 -1.61 5.60 3.80
N ASP A 11 -0.53 6.23 4.28
CA ASP A 11 -0.40 7.69 4.34
C ASP A 11 0.32 8.29 3.11
N CYS A 12 0.60 7.47 2.10
CA CYS A 12 1.15 7.91 0.82
C CYS A 12 0.05 7.95 -0.25
N LYS A 13 -0.52 9.13 -0.49
CA LYS A 13 -1.61 9.33 -1.47
C LYS A 13 -1.23 8.85 -2.87
N GLN A 14 0.00 9.14 -3.30
CA GLN A 14 0.49 8.75 -4.61
C GLN A 14 0.46 7.23 -4.82
N LEU A 15 0.77 6.45 -3.76
CA LEU A 15 0.72 4.98 -3.80
C LEU A 15 -0.71 4.44 -3.70
N VAL A 16 -1.59 5.10 -2.94
CA VAL A 16 -3.03 4.77 -2.92
C VAL A 16 -3.61 4.93 -4.32
N ASP A 17 -3.38 6.09 -4.94
CA ASP A 17 -3.85 6.38 -6.31
C ASP A 17 -3.30 5.35 -7.30
N ALA A 18 -2.04 4.93 -7.14
CA ALA A 18 -1.39 3.89 -7.94
C ALA A 18 -2.03 2.51 -7.84
N LEU A 19 -2.47 2.13 -6.63
CA LEU A 19 -3.10 0.84 -6.38
C LEU A 19 -4.56 0.84 -6.86
N CYS A 20 -5.28 1.94 -6.66
CA CYS A 20 -6.68 2.09 -7.03
C CYS A 20 -6.91 2.33 -8.53
N HIS A 21 -6.01 3.06 -9.19
CA HIS A 21 -6.16 3.40 -10.60
C HIS A 21 -5.20 2.60 -11.49
N THR A 22 -5.71 2.11 -12.61
CA THR A 22 -4.94 1.43 -13.66
C THR A 22 -4.07 2.38 -14.47
N SER A 23 -4.37 3.69 -14.44
CA SER A 23 -3.66 4.72 -15.19
C SER A 23 -2.50 5.29 -14.38
N LEU A 24 -1.33 4.66 -14.48
CA LEU A 24 -0.09 5.30 -14.05
C LEU A 24 0.86 5.43 -15.22
N ASN A 25 0.75 6.59 -15.86
CA ASN A 25 1.86 7.17 -16.61
C ASN A 25 3.03 7.36 -15.62
N TYR A 26 4.14 6.66 -15.88
CA TYR A 26 5.45 6.90 -15.26
C TYR A 26 5.48 6.89 -13.72
N PHE A 27 5.03 5.81 -13.09
CA PHE A 27 5.45 5.55 -11.70
C PHE A 27 6.88 5.00 -11.70
N LYS A 28 7.80 5.71 -11.05
CA LYS A 28 9.20 5.26 -10.88
C LYS A 28 9.30 3.89 -10.20
N LEU A 29 8.24 3.46 -9.52
CA LEU A 29 8.09 2.19 -8.81
C LEU A 29 7.06 1.26 -9.48
N GLY A 30 6.76 1.43 -10.77
CA GLY A 30 5.72 0.67 -11.47
C GLY A 30 5.85 -0.84 -11.32
N SER A 31 7.07 -1.37 -11.34
CA SER A 31 7.34 -2.79 -11.10
C SER A 31 6.91 -3.25 -9.69
N ILE A 32 7.18 -2.45 -8.66
CA ILE A 32 6.77 -2.74 -7.28
C ILE A 32 5.25 -2.71 -7.16
N VAL A 33 4.60 -1.72 -7.77
CA VAL A 33 3.13 -1.63 -7.77
C VAL A 33 2.50 -2.85 -8.45
N THR A 34 3.07 -3.32 -9.57
CA THR A 34 2.61 -4.54 -10.24
C THR A 34 2.74 -5.77 -9.35
N ILE A 35 3.89 -5.95 -8.68
CA ILE A 35 4.10 -7.07 -7.74
C ILE A 35 3.07 -7.02 -6.61
N TYR A 36 2.82 -5.83 -6.05
CA TYR A 36 1.80 -5.65 -5.02
C TYR A 36 0.42 -6.04 -5.53
N LYS A 37 0.01 -5.60 -6.72
CA LYS A 37 -1.29 -5.97 -7.30
C LYS A 37 -1.41 -7.49 -7.50
N THR A 38 -0.34 -8.17 -7.91
CA THR A 38 -0.33 -9.63 -8.02
C THR A 38 -0.49 -10.31 -6.67
N LEU A 39 0.20 -9.85 -5.63
CA LEU A 39 0.03 -10.39 -4.27
C LEU A 39 -1.39 -10.18 -3.76
N LEU A 40 -1.95 -9.00 -4.02
CA LEU A 40 -3.31 -8.64 -3.59
C LEU A 40 -4.39 -9.41 -4.35
N SER A 41 -4.14 -9.89 -5.57
CA SER A 41 -5.09 -10.74 -6.31
C SER A 41 -5.34 -12.10 -5.67
N ILE A 42 -4.49 -12.50 -4.72
CA ILE A 42 -4.69 -13.73 -3.92
C ILE A 42 -5.78 -13.52 -2.87
N CYS A 43 -6.05 -12.27 -2.49
CA CYS A 43 -7.11 -11.90 -1.56
C CYS A 43 -8.43 -11.71 -2.30
N GLN A 44 -9.54 -12.16 -1.72
CA GLN A 44 -10.87 -12.07 -2.35
C GLN A 44 -11.35 -10.61 -2.45
N ILE A 45 -11.23 -9.86 -1.36
CA ILE A 45 -11.63 -8.46 -1.30
C ILE A 45 -10.46 -7.66 -0.73
N VAL A 46 -10.05 -6.65 -1.48
CA VAL A 46 -9.02 -5.70 -1.07
C VAL A 46 -9.57 -4.30 -1.16
N MET A 47 -9.51 -3.56 -0.06
CA MET A 47 -9.85 -2.14 -0.02
C MET A 47 -8.61 -1.34 0.38
N VAL A 48 -8.32 -0.28 -0.38
CA VAL A 48 -7.15 0.56 -0.16
C VAL A 48 -7.63 1.95 0.26
N TYR A 49 -7.13 2.43 1.40
CA TYR A 49 -7.53 3.70 1.99
C TYR A 49 -6.33 4.62 2.20
N PHE A 50 -6.54 5.90 1.90
CA PHE A 50 -5.65 6.93 2.35
C PHE A 50 -5.99 7.32 3.80
N ILE A 51 -5.02 7.19 4.70
CA ILE A 51 -5.12 7.64 6.09
C ILE A 51 -4.13 8.77 6.37
N ARG A 52 -4.43 9.61 7.36
CA ARG A 52 -3.49 10.65 7.77
C ARG A 52 -2.28 10.01 8.47
N ARG A 53 -1.09 10.58 8.28
CA ARG A 53 0.15 10.12 8.96
C ARG A 53 0.02 10.03 10.48
N GLN A 54 -0.78 10.91 11.08
CA GLN A 54 -1.08 10.88 12.52
C GLN A 54 -1.79 9.58 12.94
N THR A 55 -2.61 9.01 12.06
CA THR A 55 -3.25 7.71 12.27
C THR A 55 -2.26 6.57 12.01
N ASN A 56 -1.35 6.75 11.04
CA ASN A 56 -0.33 5.75 10.68
C ASN A 56 0.95 5.79 11.56
N GLN A 57 0.86 6.30 12.80
CA GLN A 57 2.05 6.54 13.63
C GLN A 57 2.83 5.27 13.97
N VAL A 58 2.16 4.14 14.17
CA VAL A 58 2.82 2.87 14.48
C VAL A 58 3.76 2.45 13.34
N ILE A 59 3.28 2.48 12.10
CA ILE A 59 4.08 2.16 10.92
C ILE A 59 5.20 3.17 10.74
N PHE A 60 4.94 4.46 10.96
CA PHE A 60 5.98 5.49 10.90
C PHE A 60 7.14 5.20 11.87
N VAL A 61 6.83 4.87 13.13
CA VAL A 61 7.86 4.54 14.14
C VAL A 61 8.63 3.28 13.76
N LEU A 62 7.95 2.25 13.24
CA LEU A 62 8.61 1.03 12.78
C LEU A 62 9.54 1.30 11.59
N ALA A 63 9.05 1.98 10.56
CA ALA A 63 9.84 2.34 9.39
C ALA A 63 11.06 3.19 9.75
N PHE A 64 10.90 4.15 10.66
CA PHE A 64 12.01 4.96 11.15
C PHE A 64 13.07 4.10 11.84
N LYS A 65 12.66 3.16 12.72
CA LYS A 65 13.58 2.23 13.38
C LYS A 65 14.36 1.38 12.39
N PHE A 66 13.71 0.86 11.35
CA PHE A 66 14.39 0.07 10.31
C PHE A 66 15.31 0.88 9.41
N HIS A 67 15.12 2.19 9.29
CA HIS A 67 16.03 3.04 8.52
C HIS A 67 17.32 3.38 9.31
N THR A 68 17.28 3.28 10.64
CA THR A 68 18.41 3.59 11.54
C THR A 68 19.30 2.38 11.88
N ILE A 69 19.03 1.19 11.34
CA ILE A 69 19.87 -0.01 11.49
C ILE A 69 20.63 -0.24 10.19
#